data_AF-A0A7S3PU87-F1
#
_entry.id   AF-A0A7S3PU87-F1
#
_cell.length_a   1.000
_cell.length_b   1.000
_cell.length_c   1.000
_cell.angle_alpha   90.00
_cell.angle_beta   90.00
_cell.angle_gamma   90.00
#
_symmetry.space_group_name_H-M   'P 1'
#
loop_
_entity.id
_entity.type
_entity.pdbx_description
1 polymer ?
#
loop_
_entity_poly.entity_id
_entity_poly.type
_entity_poly.pdbx_seq_one_letter_code
_entity_poly.pdbx_strand_id
1 'polypeptide(L)'
;MIHVHSKSIARTTLLILLQTCVIINPMMAYALQYSPNSRNMETAMPAEWGGWRVALNIGREAFTTMPQQWASSGARFPLVMKCNFTNIDNANVVRSITDDVRYTASGGEVIVPVESGTWSLSNNRDLVYSLTFPEKLERNGIELGPCTIICEGLLYTKKDLADLDQEFYKVRSITDEANSELKEMKRRKEAPRKWNSEENVWEQRYKNESPISKVGKRFKQFLAENDEKRQSKKRPFSSELSLESGQFPGIDDNVFIGKNGKITLKGAGFGDAVIGTWGAEPINDKPAS
;
A
#
# COMPACT_ATOMS: atom_id res chain seq x y z
N MET A 1 71.76 -23.12 -22.94
CA MET A 1 70.39 -23.00 -22.40
C MET A 1 70.35 -23.84 -21.14
N ILE A 2 70.29 -23.20 -19.97
CA ILE A 2 70.59 -23.82 -18.68
C ILE A 2 69.38 -24.63 -18.19
N HIS A 3 69.60 -25.93 -17.96
CA HIS A 3 68.78 -26.82 -17.14
C HIS A 3 68.90 -26.44 -15.67
N VAL A 4 67.80 -26.46 -14.89
CA VAL A 4 67.76 -27.04 -13.53
C VAL A 4 66.30 -27.45 -13.17
N HIS A 5 66.18 -28.70 -12.70
CA HIS A 5 65.05 -29.34 -12.01
C HIS A 5 64.65 -28.66 -10.69
N SER A 6 63.39 -28.81 -10.25
CA SER A 6 63.11 -29.44 -8.94
C SER A 6 61.63 -29.80 -8.73
N LYS A 7 61.42 -30.99 -8.17
CA LYS A 7 60.17 -31.59 -7.69
C LYS A 7 59.96 -31.27 -6.20
N SER A 8 58.73 -31.30 -5.71
CA SER A 8 58.26 -31.90 -4.42
C SER A 8 56.82 -31.41 -4.16
N ILE A 9 55.74 -32.21 -4.18
CA ILE A 9 55.28 -33.31 -3.31
C ILE A 9 55.26 -32.96 -1.81
N ALA A 10 54.05 -32.79 -1.26
CA ALA A 10 53.55 -33.23 0.06
C ALA A 10 52.07 -32.77 0.16
N ARG A 11 51.05 -33.63 -0.06
CA ARG A 11 50.37 -34.48 0.93
C ARG A 11 50.28 -33.84 2.32
N THR A 12 49.07 -33.58 2.82
CA THR A 12 48.57 -34.10 4.11
C THR A 12 47.05 -33.90 4.23
N THR A 13 46.39 -35.02 4.43
CA THR A 13 44.98 -35.27 4.71
C THR A 13 44.62 -34.87 6.15
N LEU A 14 43.42 -34.34 6.40
CA LEU A 14 42.78 -34.52 7.71
C LEU A 14 41.26 -34.59 7.57
N LEU A 15 40.75 -35.82 7.52
CA LEU A 15 39.39 -36.18 7.92
C LEU A 15 39.29 -36.07 9.44
N ILE A 16 38.25 -35.42 9.96
CA ILE A 16 37.81 -35.61 11.35
C ILE A 16 36.39 -36.15 11.33
N LEU A 17 36.30 -37.35 11.91
CA LEU A 17 35.11 -38.12 12.27
C LEU A 17 34.23 -37.35 13.28
N LEU A 18 32.93 -37.32 13.04
CA LEU A 18 31.93 -37.16 14.11
C LEU A 18 31.00 -38.37 14.05
N GLN A 19 31.28 -39.33 14.93
CA GLN A 19 30.50 -40.52 15.16
C GLN A 19 29.90 -40.43 16.58
N THR A 20 28.56 -40.45 16.62
CA THR A 20 27.68 -40.97 17.69
C THR A 20 27.76 -40.41 19.11
N CYS A 21 26.64 -39.84 19.57
CA CYS A 21 26.03 -40.23 20.84
C CYS A 21 24.50 -40.10 20.76
N VAL A 22 23.85 -41.26 20.65
CA VAL A 22 22.43 -41.47 20.92
C VAL A 22 22.26 -41.52 22.44
N ILE A 23 21.43 -40.66 23.01
CA ILE A 23 20.82 -40.90 24.33
C ILE A 23 19.31 -40.74 24.18
N ILE A 24 18.66 -41.88 24.34
CA ILE A 24 17.22 -42.09 24.47
C ILE A 24 16.84 -41.72 25.90
N ASN A 25 15.82 -40.87 26.08
CA ASN A 25 15.08 -40.75 27.34
C ASN A 25 13.58 -40.94 27.04
N PRO A 26 12.96 -42.05 27.47
CA PRO A 26 11.52 -42.20 27.48
C PRO A 26 10.96 -41.97 28.90
N MET A 27 9.66 -41.69 28.97
CA MET A 27 8.83 -41.65 30.18
C MET A 27 9.01 -40.46 31.13
N MET A 28 8.02 -39.56 31.09
CA MET A 28 7.27 -39.15 32.28
C MET A 28 5.84 -38.87 31.84
N ALA A 29 5.03 -39.93 31.86
CA ALA A 29 3.59 -39.84 31.82
C ALA A 29 3.11 -39.35 33.19
N TYR A 30 2.62 -38.12 33.26
CA TYR A 30 1.69 -37.70 34.31
C TYR A 30 0.37 -37.33 33.65
N ALA A 31 -0.57 -38.25 33.76
CA ALA A 31 -1.99 -37.98 33.63
C ALA A 31 -2.55 -37.55 34.99
N LEU A 32 -3.73 -36.92 34.94
CA LEU A 32 -4.56 -36.35 36.00
C LEU A 32 -4.16 -34.89 36.33
N GLN A 33 -5.01 -33.87 36.12
CA GLN A 33 -6.45 -33.83 36.37
C GLN A 33 -7.20 -32.98 35.32
N TYR A 34 -8.24 -33.58 34.76
CA TYR A 34 -9.30 -32.91 34.02
C TYR A 34 -10.14 -32.12 35.03
N SER A 35 -10.11 -30.78 34.96
CA SER A 35 -11.04 -29.91 35.70
C SER A 35 -12.01 -29.30 34.69
N PRO A 36 -13.29 -29.71 34.67
CA PRO A 36 -14.29 -29.11 33.80
C PRO A 36 -14.85 -27.86 34.49
N ASN A 37 -14.09 -26.76 34.47
CA ASN A 37 -14.59 -25.44 34.87
C ASN A 37 -13.72 -24.28 34.34
N SER A 38 -13.19 -24.38 33.12
CA SER A 38 -12.67 -23.22 32.41
C SER A 38 -13.85 -22.49 31.75
N ARG A 39 -14.67 -21.80 32.57
CA ARG A 39 -15.49 -20.70 32.06
C ARG A 39 -14.54 -19.69 31.45
N ASN A 40 -14.59 -19.59 30.13
CA ASN A 40 -14.23 -18.44 29.30
C ASN A 40 -13.62 -17.29 30.11
N MET A 41 -12.31 -17.36 30.35
CA MET A 41 -11.53 -16.13 30.35
C MET A 41 -11.47 -15.72 28.89
N GLU A 42 -12.53 -15.04 28.48
CA GLU A 42 -12.50 -14.07 27.41
C GLU A 42 -11.36 -13.12 27.79
N THR A 43 -10.16 -13.44 27.31
CA THR A 43 -9.04 -12.51 27.36
C THR A 43 -9.52 -11.32 26.56
N ALA A 44 -10.06 -10.33 27.25
CA ALA A 44 -10.39 -9.05 26.68
C ALA A 44 -9.12 -8.59 25.97
N MET A 45 -9.10 -8.73 24.65
CA MET A 45 -8.02 -8.21 23.84
C MET A 45 -7.90 -6.74 24.23
N PRO A 46 -6.71 -6.24 24.56
CA PRO A 46 -6.57 -4.87 25.04
C PRO A 46 -7.26 -3.96 24.02
N ALA A 47 -8.32 -3.31 24.47
CA ALA A 47 -9.06 -2.28 23.74
C ALA A 47 -8.16 -1.07 23.37
N GLU A 48 -6.88 -1.13 23.72
CA GLU A 48 -5.90 -0.08 23.55
C GLU A 48 -5.35 0.02 22.12
N TRP A 49 -5.59 -0.98 21.24
CA TRP A 49 -5.10 -0.93 19.86
C TRP A 49 -6.31 -0.75 18.94
N GLY A 50 -6.57 0.51 18.58
CA GLY A 50 -7.79 0.97 17.93
C GLY A 50 -8.18 0.11 16.72
N GLY A 51 -9.36 -0.50 16.80
CA GLY A 51 -9.91 -1.30 15.70
C GLY A 51 -10.11 -0.48 14.43
N TRP A 52 -10.29 -1.16 13.31
CA TRP A 52 -10.42 -0.55 11.99
C TRP A 52 -11.73 -0.98 11.34
N ARG A 53 -12.50 -0.03 10.82
CA ARG A 53 -13.66 -0.28 9.98
C ARG A 53 -13.18 -0.49 8.55
N VAL A 54 -13.05 -1.75 8.15
CA VAL A 54 -12.65 -2.18 6.81
C VAL A 54 -13.87 -2.17 5.91
N ALA A 55 -13.77 -1.45 4.79
CA ALA A 55 -14.74 -1.44 3.72
C ALA A 55 -14.18 -2.19 2.52
N LEU A 56 -14.81 -3.29 2.15
CA LEU A 56 -14.52 -4.08 0.96
C LEU A 56 -15.56 -3.72 -0.11
N ASN A 57 -15.10 -3.44 -1.33
CA ASN A 57 -15.95 -3.12 -2.46
C ASN A 57 -15.70 -4.14 -3.55
N ILE A 58 -16.45 -5.24 -3.49
CA ILE A 58 -16.32 -6.36 -4.41
C ILE A 58 -17.26 -6.11 -5.59
N GLY A 59 -16.83 -6.42 -6.80
CA GLY A 59 -17.58 -6.09 -8.02
C GLY A 59 -16.93 -4.96 -8.82
N ARG A 60 -17.60 -4.55 -9.89
CA ARG A 60 -16.95 -3.88 -11.03
C ARG A 60 -16.17 -2.61 -10.63
N GLU A 61 -14.84 -2.73 -10.69
CA GLU A 61 -13.85 -1.65 -10.52
C GLU A 61 -12.88 -1.65 -11.71
N ALA A 62 -12.21 -0.51 -11.94
CA ALA A 62 -11.12 -0.46 -12.92
C ALA A 62 -10.07 -1.53 -12.55
N PHE A 63 -9.54 -2.25 -13.54
CA PHE A 63 -8.52 -3.31 -13.38
C PHE A 63 -8.99 -4.65 -12.80
N THR A 64 -10.30 -4.89 -12.70
CA THR A 64 -10.83 -6.17 -12.20
C THR A 64 -10.94 -7.24 -13.29
N THR A 65 -10.43 -8.44 -13.01
CA THR A 65 -10.49 -9.63 -13.88
C THR A 65 -11.59 -10.57 -13.37
N MET A 66 -12.83 -10.09 -13.42
CA MET A 66 -13.97 -10.79 -12.83
C MET A 66 -14.51 -11.92 -13.72
N PRO A 67 -15.20 -12.92 -13.13
CA PRO A 67 -16.06 -13.81 -13.88
C PRO A 67 -17.04 -13.02 -14.75
N GLN A 68 -17.26 -13.49 -15.98
CA GLN A 68 -18.09 -12.80 -16.99
C GLN A 68 -19.53 -12.51 -16.47
N GLN A 69 -20.05 -13.37 -15.59
CA GLN A 69 -21.37 -13.23 -14.99
C GLN A 69 -21.47 -12.02 -14.03
N TRP A 70 -20.40 -11.68 -13.30
CA TRP A 70 -20.41 -10.48 -12.46
C TRP A 70 -20.27 -9.23 -13.31
N ALA A 71 -19.39 -9.29 -14.33
CA ALA A 71 -19.15 -8.18 -15.24
C ALA A 71 -20.43 -7.76 -16.01
N SER A 72 -21.25 -8.73 -16.43
CA SER A 72 -22.51 -8.45 -17.14
C SER A 72 -23.59 -7.83 -16.25
N SER A 73 -23.60 -8.12 -14.95
CA SER A 73 -24.58 -7.57 -14.00
C SER A 73 -24.40 -6.08 -13.71
N GLY A 74 -23.16 -5.57 -13.83
CA GLY A 74 -22.81 -4.22 -13.39
C GLY A 74 -22.94 -3.98 -11.87
N ALA A 75 -23.17 -5.03 -11.10
CA ALA A 75 -23.43 -4.94 -9.67
C ALA A 75 -22.16 -4.65 -8.86
N ARG A 76 -22.37 -4.15 -7.63
CA ARG A 76 -21.35 -3.96 -6.60
C ARG A 76 -21.85 -4.54 -5.28
N PHE A 77 -20.92 -5.13 -4.54
CA PHE A 77 -21.14 -5.69 -3.22
C PHE A 77 -20.25 -4.96 -2.21
N PRO A 78 -20.71 -3.80 -1.70
CA PRO A 78 -20.06 -3.14 -0.57
C PRO A 78 -20.32 -3.96 0.69
N LEU A 79 -19.23 -4.27 1.40
CA LEU A 79 -19.21 -5.04 2.62
C LEU A 79 -18.36 -4.29 3.64
N VAL A 80 -18.90 -4.05 4.84
CA VAL A 80 -18.20 -3.33 5.90
C VAL A 80 -18.06 -4.24 7.10
N MET A 81 -16.85 -4.35 7.63
CA MET A 81 -16.55 -5.13 8.81
C MET A 81 -15.64 -4.34 9.75
N LYS A 82 -15.73 -4.64 11.04
CA LYS A 82 -14.81 -4.09 12.04
C LYS A 82 -13.73 -5.12 12.31
N CYS A 83 -12.47 -4.77 12.14
CA CYS A 83 -11.34 -5.67 12.29
C CYS A 83 -10.33 -5.12 13.29
N ASN A 84 -9.68 -6.01 14.01
CA ASN A 84 -8.47 -5.69 14.78
C ASN A 84 -7.26 -6.28 14.05
N PHE A 85 -6.23 -5.46 13.90
CA PHE A 85 -4.90 -5.91 13.52
C PHE A 85 -4.10 -6.05 14.80
N THR A 86 -3.52 -7.22 15.05
CA THR A 86 -2.75 -7.48 16.26
C THR A 86 -1.49 -8.26 15.95
N ASN A 87 -0.48 -8.08 16.80
CA ASN A 87 0.69 -8.96 16.88
C ASN A 87 0.61 -9.70 18.22
N ILE A 88 0.19 -10.96 18.21
CA ILE A 88 0.04 -11.81 19.40
C ILE A 88 0.99 -12.98 19.24
N ASP A 89 1.82 -13.26 20.24
CA ASP A 89 2.79 -14.37 20.22
C ASP A 89 3.72 -14.36 18.99
N ASN A 90 4.11 -13.17 18.53
CA ASN A 90 4.87 -12.93 17.29
C ASN A 90 4.14 -13.35 16.00
N ALA A 91 2.84 -13.57 16.06
CA ALA A 91 1.98 -13.81 14.92
C ALA A 91 1.16 -12.56 14.58
N ASN A 92 1.26 -12.12 13.33
CA ASN A 92 0.46 -11.03 12.79
C ASN A 92 -0.93 -11.56 12.38
N VAL A 93 -1.93 -11.26 13.20
CA VAL A 93 -3.32 -11.73 13.03
C VAL A 93 -4.24 -10.56 12.74
N VAL A 94 -5.15 -10.75 11.79
CA VAL A 94 -6.28 -9.85 11.52
C VAL A 94 -7.58 -10.62 11.77
N ARG A 95 -8.48 -10.04 12.57
CA ARG A 95 -9.72 -10.72 13.00
C ARG A 95 -10.89 -9.75 13.02
N SER A 96 -12.08 -10.22 12.60
CA SER A 96 -13.33 -9.47 12.76
C SER A 96 -13.66 -9.35 14.26
N ILE A 97 -14.02 -8.16 14.74
CA ILE A 97 -14.38 -7.94 16.15
C ILE A 97 -15.59 -8.79 16.56
N THR A 98 -16.50 -9.08 15.63
CA THR A 98 -17.73 -9.87 15.86
C THR A 98 -17.63 -11.30 15.35
N ASP A 99 -16.49 -11.72 14.78
CA ASP A 99 -16.32 -13.01 14.06
C ASP A 99 -17.31 -13.25 12.91
N ASP A 100 -18.05 -12.23 12.52
CA ASP A 100 -19.04 -12.26 11.46
C ASP A 100 -18.88 -11.06 10.54
N VAL A 101 -19.56 -11.14 9.40
CA VAL A 101 -19.84 -10.01 8.53
C VAL A 101 -21.34 -9.93 8.28
N ARG A 102 -21.84 -8.68 8.27
CA ARG A 102 -23.26 -8.38 8.21
C ARG A 102 -23.56 -7.51 7.01
N TYR A 103 -24.59 -7.86 6.26
CA TYR A 103 -25.06 -7.06 5.13
C TYR A 103 -26.56 -7.27 4.91
N THR A 104 -27.19 -6.33 4.19
CA THR A 104 -28.62 -6.41 3.87
C THR A 104 -28.81 -6.95 2.45
N ALA A 105 -29.60 -8.02 2.33
CA ALA A 105 -30.09 -8.59 1.08
C ALA A 105 -31.61 -8.42 0.96
N SER A 106 -32.22 -8.90 -0.13
CA SER A 106 -33.67 -8.81 -0.36
C SER A 106 -34.50 -9.49 0.74
N GLY A 107 -33.94 -10.51 1.40
CA GLY A 107 -34.57 -11.23 2.51
C GLY A 107 -34.34 -10.65 3.91
N GLY A 108 -33.60 -9.53 4.04
CA GLY A 108 -33.28 -8.92 5.33
C GLY A 108 -31.78 -8.91 5.65
N GLU A 109 -31.43 -8.87 6.93
CA GLU A 109 -30.05 -8.97 7.40
C GLU A 109 -29.52 -10.40 7.15
N VAL A 110 -28.32 -10.46 6.59
CA VAL A 110 -27.55 -11.69 6.42
C VAL A 110 -26.31 -11.58 7.27
N ILE A 111 -26.05 -12.61 8.08
CA ILE A 111 -24.90 -12.72 8.96
C ILE A 111 -24.12 -13.95 8.53
N VAL A 112 -22.84 -13.77 8.20
CA VAL A 112 -21.97 -14.84 7.71
C VAL A 112 -20.68 -14.86 8.52
N PRO A 113 -20.20 -16.02 8.99
CA PRO A 113 -18.95 -16.10 9.74
C PRO A 113 -17.74 -15.65 8.90
N VAL A 114 -16.74 -15.09 9.57
CA VAL A 114 -15.45 -14.72 8.98
C VAL A 114 -14.34 -15.27 9.85
N GLU A 115 -13.47 -16.07 9.26
CA GLU A 115 -12.30 -16.61 9.96
C GLU A 115 -11.19 -15.55 10.06
N SER A 116 -10.38 -15.68 11.11
CA SER A 116 -9.19 -14.85 11.28
C SER A 116 -8.19 -15.13 10.16
N GLY A 117 -7.57 -14.07 9.65
CA GLY A 117 -6.48 -14.17 8.69
C GLY A 117 -5.17 -13.66 9.28
N THR A 118 -4.17 -13.57 8.40
CA THR A 118 -2.86 -13.01 8.73
C THR A 118 -2.63 -11.69 8.02
N TRP A 119 -1.75 -10.86 8.57
CA TRP A 119 -1.27 -9.66 7.91
C TRP A 119 0.26 -9.60 7.89
N SER A 120 0.79 -8.81 6.97
CA SER A 120 2.22 -8.52 6.87
C SER A 120 2.39 -7.08 6.41
N LEU A 121 3.46 -6.46 6.88
CA LEU A 121 3.82 -5.10 6.53
C LEU A 121 5.27 -5.12 6.02
N SER A 122 5.49 -4.73 4.76
CA SER A 122 6.84 -4.54 4.22
C SER A 122 7.19 -3.06 4.15
N ASN A 123 8.46 -2.73 4.38
CA ASN A 123 8.97 -1.35 4.34
C ASN A 123 8.20 -0.35 5.24
N ASN A 124 7.54 -0.84 6.29
CA ASN A 124 6.61 -0.07 7.14
C ASN A 124 5.49 0.65 6.36
N ARG A 125 5.17 0.18 5.16
CA ARG A 125 4.27 0.87 4.23
C ARG A 125 3.32 -0.06 3.49
N ASP A 126 3.82 -1.15 2.92
CA ASP A 126 2.99 -2.01 2.08
C ASP A 126 2.29 -3.04 2.96
N LEU A 127 0.99 -2.85 3.17
CA LEU A 127 0.15 -3.72 3.97
C LEU A 127 -0.47 -4.79 3.09
N VAL A 128 -0.29 -6.05 3.46
CA VAL A 128 -0.99 -7.19 2.87
C VAL A 128 -1.67 -7.96 4.00
N TYR A 129 -2.96 -8.24 3.87
CA TYR A 129 -3.66 -9.10 4.81
C TYR A 129 -4.64 -10.03 4.12
N SER A 130 -5.05 -11.09 4.81
CA SER A 130 -6.01 -12.06 4.30
C SER A 130 -7.25 -12.13 5.18
N LEU A 131 -8.38 -12.51 4.58
CA LEU A 131 -9.61 -12.86 5.27
C LEU A 131 -10.21 -14.10 4.61
N THR A 132 -10.71 -15.02 5.42
CA THR A 132 -11.32 -16.26 4.92
C THR A 132 -12.81 -16.26 5.22
N PHE A 133 -13.60 -16.48 4.17
CA PHE A 133 -15.03 -16.66 4.22
C PHE A 133 -15.34 -18.15 4.03
N PRO A 134 -15.70 -18.88 5.09
CA PRO A 134 -16.00 -20.31 5.01
C PRO A 134 -17.34 -20.60 4.31
N GLU A 135 -18.21 -19.60 4.21
CA GLU A 135 -19.52 -19.69 3.58
C GLU A 135 -19.63 -18.74 2.37
N LYS A 136 -20.58 -19.02 1.48
CA LYS A 136 -20.88 -18.19 0.31
C LYS A 136 -21.59 -16.91 0.74
N LEU A 137 -21.05 -15.75 0.35
CA LEU A 137 -21.69 -14.45 0.41
C LEU A 137 -22.38 -14.16 -0.92
N GLU A 138 -23.62 -13.69 -0.91
CA GLU A 138 -24.36 -13.41 -2.14
C GLU A 138 -25.14 -12.09 -2.03
N ARG A 139 -24.92 -11.19 -2.99
CA ARG A 139 -25.67 -9.94 -3.07
C ARG A 139 -25.71 -9.42 -4.50
N ASN A 140 -26.91 -9.08 -4.97
CA ASN A 140 -27.12 -8.43 -6.27
C ASN A 140 -26.45 -9.18 -7.45
N GLY A 141 -26.42 -10.52 -7.43
CA GLY A 141 -25.79 -11.33 -8.48
C GLY A 141 -24.27 -11.47 -8.38
N ILE A 142 -23.65 -10.94 -7.32
CA ILE A 142 -22.24 -11.24 -6.96
C ILE A 142 -22.24 -12.34 -5.92
N GLU A 143 -21.40 -13.35 -6.14
CA GLU A 143 -21.28 -14.54 -5.30
C GLU A 143 -19.83 -14.73 -4.84
N LEU A 144 -19.49 -14.45 -3.59
CA LEU A 144 -18.14 -14.62 -3.08
C LEU A 144 -18.06 -15.80 -2.11
N GLY A 145 -17.18 -16.77 -2.40
CA GLY A 145 -16.81 -17.83 -1.45
C GLY A 145 -17.58 -19.15 -1.58
N PRO A 146 -17.20 -20.18 -0.82
CA PRO A 146 -16.14 -20.21 0.21
C PRO A 146 -14.76 -19.89 -0.35
N CYS A 147 -14.04 -18.92 0.22
CA CYS A 147 -12.75 -18.47 -0.30
C CYS A 147 -11.92 -17.67 0.71
N THR A 148 -10.63 -17.55 0.42
CA THR A 148 -9.75 -16.55 1.05
C THR A 148 -9.50 -15.39 0.09
N ILE A 149 -9.73 -14.17 0.55
CA ILE A 149 -9.31 -12.96 -0.15
C ILE A 149 -7.98 -12.46 0.41
N ILE A 150 -7.19 -11.80 -0.45
CA ILE A 150 -5.99 -11.08 -0.06
C ILE A 150 -6.23 -9.60 -0.37
N CYS A 151 -5.94 -8.75 0.60
CA CYS A 151 -6.11 -7.31 0.55
C CYS A 151 -4.73 -6.65 0.61
N GLU A 152 -4.37 -5.91 -0.45
CA GLU A 152 -3.10 -5.18 -0.57
C GLU A 152 -3.39 -3.68 -0.48
N GLY A 153 -2.62 -2.92 0.30
CA GLY A 153 -2.80 -1.48 0.45
C GLY A 153 -1.56 -0.80 0.98
N LEU A 154 -1.65 0.51 1.19
CA LEU A 154 -0.54 1.34 1.66
C LEU A 154 -0.89 2.03 2.97
N LEU A 155 0.06 2.03 3.90
CA LEU A 155 0.04 2.81 5.12
C LEU A 155 0.89 4.08 4.94
N TYR A 156 0.47 5.17 5.56
CA TYR A 156 1.18 6.43 5.54
C TYR A 156 1.24 7.01 6.95
N THR A 157 2.44 7.25 7.48
CA THR A 157 2.60 8.08 8.68
C THR A 157 2.48 9.57 8.30
N LYS A 158 2.30 10.44 9.29
CA LYS A 158 2.37 11.89 9.07
C LYS A 158 3.72 12.33 8.50
N LYS A 159 4.79 11.67 8.94
CA LYS A 159 6.14 11.91 8.44
C LYS A 159 6.26 11.54 6.95
N ASP A 160 5.77 10.37 6.55
CA ASP A 160 5.81 9.95 5.14
C ASP A 160 5.07 10.95 4.23
N LEU A 161 3.91 11.43 4.66
CA LEU A 161 3.15 12.43 3.92
C LEU A 161 3.89 13.76 3.82
N ALA A 162 4.52 14.21 4.92
CA ALA A 162 5.32 15.43 4.94
C ALA A 162 6.56 15.33 4.04
N ASP A 163 7.22 14.18 4.03
CA ASP A 163 8.39 13.91 3.17
C ASP A 163 7.98 13.92 1.69
N LEU A 164 6.85 13.28 1.33
CA LEU A 164 6.28 13.31 -0.02
C LEU A 164 5.89 14.73 -0.46
N ASP A 165 5.29 15.51 0.43
CA ASP A 165 4.98 16.92 0.17
C ASP A 165 6.25 17.74 -0.03
N GLN A 166 7.28 17.55 0.80
CA GLN A 166 8.54 18.26 0.66
C GLN A 166 9.22 17.95 -0.69
N GLU A 167 9.24 16.68 -1.10
CA GLU A 167 9.75 16.27 -2.42
C GLU A 167 8.95 16.90 -3.56
N PHE A 168 7.62 16.92 -3.46
CA PHE A 168 6.76 17.55 -4.45
C PHE A 168 7.04 19.05 -4.57
N TYR A 169 7.13 19.79 -3.46
CA TYR A 169 7.39 21.23 -3.48
C TYR A 169 8.79 21.57 -4.00
N LYS A 170 9.80 20.72 -3.76
CA LYS A 170 11.14 20.86 -4.37
C LYS A 170 11.09 20.76 -5.89
N VAL A 171 10.31 19.84 -6.45
CA VAL A 171 10.18 19.70 -7.92
C VAL A 171 9.29 20.79 -8.51
N ARG A 172 8.24 21.19 -7.78
CA ARG A 172 7.36 22.29 -8.19
C ARG A 172 8.12 23.62 -8.28
N SER A 173 9.04 23.92 -7.34
CA SER A 173 9.82 25.16 -7.41
C SER A 173 10.71 25.23 -8.65
N ILE A 174 11.30 24.11 -9.07
CA ILE A 174 12.06 24.00 -10.34
C ILE A 174 11.15 24.26 -11.54
N THR A 175 9.93 23.73 -11.51
CA THR A 175 8.95 23.93 -12.59
C THR A 175 8.46 25.38 -12.64
N ASP A 176 8.23 26.00 -11.48
CA ASP A 176 7.86 27.41 -11.36
C ASP A 176 8.99 28.32 -11.86
N GLU A 177 10.25 28.00 -11.55
CA GLU A 177 11.43 28.71 -12.07
C GLU A 177 11.49 28.61 -13.59
N ALA A 178 11.41 27.41 -14.17
CA ALA A 178 11.40 27.19 -15.62
C ALA A 178 10.24 27.93 -16.32
N ASN A 179 9.05 27.91 -15.70
CA ASN A 179 7.89 28.66 -16.18
C ASN A 179 8.10 30.17 -16.11
N SER A 180 8.76 30.68 -15.06
CA SER A 180 9.09 32.09 -14.89
C SER A 180 10.06 32.58 -15.97
N GLU A 181 11.07 31.78 -16.34
CA GLU A 181 12.02 32.10 -17.40
C GLU A 181 11.33 32.25 -18.77
N LEU A 182 10.35 31.38 -19.04
CA LEU A 182 9.56 31.44 -20.28
C LEU A 182 8.58 32.62 -20.28
N LYS A 183 7.94 32.92 -19.14
CA LYS A 183 7.08 34.10 -18.99
C LYS A 183 7.89 35.38 -19.18
N GLU A 184 9.07 35.47 -18.59
CA GLU A 184 9.97 36.62 -18.75
C GLU A 184 10.42 36.79 -20.20
N MET A 185 10.74 35.69 -20.89
CA MET A 185 11.05 35.72 -22.32
C MET A 185 9.87 36.26 -23.16
N LYS A 186 8.65 35.79 -22.90
CA LYS A 186 7.44 36.28 -23.58
C LYS A 186 7.23 37.77 -23.29
N ARG A 187 7.36 38.18 -22.03
CA ARG A 187 7.25 39.58 -21.59
C ARG A 187 8.26 40.49 -22.29
N ARG A 188 9.53 40.05 -22.42
CA ARG A 188 10.56 40.81 -23.15
C ARG A 188 10.28 40.92 -24.64
N LYS A 189 9.72 39.86 -25.24
CA LYS A 189 9.33 39.84 -26.66
C LYS A 189 8.16 40.79 -26.93
N GLU A 190 7.18 40.82 -26.03
CA GLU A 190 5.95 41.61 -26.13
C GLU A 190 6.09 43.03 -25.57
N ALA A 191 7.24 43.35 -24.96
CA ALA A 191 7.49 44.68 -24.41
C ALA A 191 7.36 45.76 -25.50
N PRO A 192 6.70 46.90 -25.19
CA PRO A 192 6.53 47.97 -26.15
C PRO A 192 7.88 48.44 -26.67
N ARG A 193 7.95 48.78 -27.95
CA ARG A 193 9.17 49.35 -28.54
C ARG A 193 9.57 50.64 -27.82
N LYS A 194 10.85 50.97 -27.87
CA LYS A 194 11.41 52.23 -27.38
C LYS A 194 11.81 53.06 -28.59
N TRP A 195 11.38 54.32 -28.61
CA TRP A 195 11.80 55.26 -29.63
C TRP A 195 13.29 55.57 -29.46
N ASN A 196 14.08 55.42 -30.52
CA ASN A 196 15.47 55.87 -30.58
C ASN A 196 15.49 57.23 -31.31
N SER A 197 15.83 58.29 -30.58
CA SER A 197 15.87 59.67 -31.10
C SER A 197 17.08 59.95 -31.99
N GLU A 198 18.15 59.15 -31.89
CA GLU A 198 19.36 59.34 -32.69
C GLU A 198 19.14 58.80 -34.12
N GLU A 199 18.53 57.63 -34.23
CA GLU A 199 18.26 56.95 -35.50
C GLU A 199 16.86 57.28 -36.07
N ASN A 200 15.99 57.95 -35.30
CA ASN A 200 14.57 58.18 -35.63
C ASN A 200 13.79 56.89 -35.95
N VAL A 201 14.04 55.81 -35.22
CA VAL A 201 13.40 54.50 -35.41
C VAL A 201 12.86 53.93 -34.09
N TRP A 202 11.74 53.22 -34.16
CA TRP A 202 11.23 52.40 -33.05
C TRP A 202 12.04 51.11 -32.92
N GLU A 203 12.83 51.00 -31.86
CA GLU A 203 13.65 49.83 -31.58
C GLU A 203 13.03 48.93 -30.51
N GLN A 204 13.33 47.63 -30.60
CA GLN A 204 12.90 46.69 -29.57
C GLN A 204 13.73 46.90 -28.30
N ARG A 205 13.07 47.06 -27.15
CA ARG A 205 13.75 47.37 -25.87
C ARG A 205 14.78 46.34 -25.44
N TYR A 206 14.57 45.08 -25.80
CA TYR A 206 15.39 43.97 -25.39
C TYR A 206 15.95 43.26 -26.62
N LYS A 207 17.21 42.85 -26.55
CA LYS A 207 17.81 42.00 -27.57
C LYS A 207 16.99 40.71 -27.69
N ASN A 208 16.69 40.32 -28.93
CA ASN A 208 16.02 39.04 -29.17
C ASN A 208 16.91 37.90 -28.68
N GLU A 209 16.38 37.06 -27.79
CA GLU A 209 17.07 35.84 -27.38
C GLU A 209 17.30 34.92 -28.58
N SER A 210 18.47 34.27 -28.59
CA SER A 210 18.86 33.29 -29.62
C SER A 210 17.84 32.15 -29.72
N PRO A 211 17.48 31.67 -30.93
CA PRO A 211 16.59 30.54 -31.12
C PRO A 211 16.99 29.29 -30.32
N ILE A 212 18.29 29.04 -30.17
CA ILE A 212 18.83 27.89 -29.42
C ILE A 212 18.49 28.02 -27.93
N SER A 213 18.60 29.23 -27.36
CA SER A 213 18.24 29.48 -25.95
C SER A 213 16.75 29.24 -25.70
N LYS A 214 15.89 29.60 -26.66
CA LYS A 214 14.43 29.36 -26.58
C LYS A 214 14.10 27.87 -26.58
N VAL A 215 14.74 27.11 -27.46
CA VAL A 215 14.58 25.65 -27.51
C VAL A 215 15.05 25.01 -26.21
N GLY A 216 16.21 25.42 -25.69
CA GLY A 216 16.73 24.95 -24.41
C GLY A 216 15.78 25.19 -23.24
N LYS A 217 15.20 26.40 -23.12
CA LYS A 217 14.24 26.73 -22.06
C LYS A 217 12.95 25.91 -22.16
N ARG A 218 12.42 25.69 -23.37
CA ARG A 218 11.24 24.81 -23.59
C ARG A 218 11.52 23.36 -23.23
N PHE A 219 12.72 22.85 -23.56
CA PHE A 219 13.12 21.50 -23.18
C PHE A 219 13.26 21.35 -21.66
N LYS A 220 13.86 22.34 -20.98
CA LYS A 220 13.90 22.38 -19.50
C LYS A 220 12.50 22.36 -18.89
N GLN A 221 11.58 23.17 -19.39
CA GLN A 221 10.19 23.18 -18.94
C GLN A 221 9.53 21.80 -19.11
N PHE A 222 9.70 21.17 -20.27
CA PHE A 222 9.15 19.85 -20.54
C PHE A 222 9.68 18.78 -19.57
N LEU A 223 10.99 18.79 -19.29
CA LEU A 223 11.59 17.88 -18.31
C LEU A 223 11.03 18.14 -16.90
N ALA A 224 10.97 19.41 -16.48
CA ALA A 224 10.46 19.79 -15.16
C ALA A 224 8.98 19.40 -14.98
N GLU A 225 8.12 19.66 -15.98
CA GLU A 225 6.71 19.26 -15.95
C GLU A 225 6.53 17.74 -15.91
N ASN A 226 7.39 16.98 -16.61
CA ASN A 226 7.35 15.53 -16.57
C ASN A 226 7.78 14.99 -15.19
N ASP A 227 8.79 15.59 -14.58
CA ASP A 227 9.24 15.22 -13.23
C ASP A 227 8.20 15.62 -12.18
N GLU A 228 7.56 16.79 -12.29
CA GLU A 228 6.44 17.20 -11.43
C GLU A 228 5.29 16.20 -11.52
N LYS A 229 4.88 15.81 -12.74
CA LYS A 229 3.83 14.80 -12.95
C LYS A 229 4.20 13.43 -12.37
N ARG A 230 5.49 13.06 -12.39
CA ARG A 230 5.96 11.81 -11.79
C ARG A 230 5.88 11.86 -10.26
N GLN A 231 6.29 12.96 -9.65
CA GLN A 231 6.22 13.11 -8.19
C GLN A 231 4.78 13.30 -7.70
N SER A 232 3.95 14.04 -8.42
CA SER A 232 2.55 14.24 -8.06
C SER A 232 1.78 12.92 -7.98
N LYS A 233 2.11 11.94 -8.83
CA LYS A 233 1.51 10.60 -8.81
C LYS A 233 1.92 9.75 -7.60
N LYS A 234 3.05 10.05 -6.95
CA LYS A 234 3.47 9.33 -5.74
C LYS A 234 2.75 9.83 -4.49
N ARG A 235 2.25 11.07 -4.53
CA ARG A 235 1.55 11.68 -3.42
C ARG A 235 0.09 11.22 -3.42
N PRO A 236 -0.38 10.56 -2.35
CA PRO A 236 -1.81 10.28 -2.24
C PRO A 236 -2.58 11.59 -2.06
N PHE A 237 -3.76 11.69 -2.65
CA PHE A 237 -4.67 12.79 -2.34
C PHE A 237 -5.31 12.57 -0.96
N SER A 238 -5.72 13.63 -0.26
CA SER A 238 -6.41 13.49 1.03
C SER A 238 -7.70 12.68 0.92
N SER A 239 -8.38 12.73 -0.22
CA SER A 239 -9.54 11.90 -0.53
C SER A 239 -9.22 10.41 -0.72
N GLU A 240 -7.96 10.09 -0.99
CA GLU A 240 -7.44 8.73 -1.17
C GLU A 240 -6.84 8.16 0.13
N LEU A 241 -6.93 8.87 1.24
CA LEU A 241 -6.48 8.41 2.55
C LEU A 241 -7.68 8.27 3.48
N SER A 242 -7.54 7.45 4.52
CA SER A 242 -8.45 7.46 5.67
C SER A 242 -8.63 8.89 6.17
N LEU A 243 -9.86 9.24 6.55
CA LEU A 243 -10.17 10.59 7.02
C LEU A 243 -9.40 10.92 8.30
N GLU A 244 -9.25 9.90 9.14
CA GLU A 244 -8.47 9.99 10.37
C GLU A 244 -7.31 9.00 10.37
N SER A 245 -6.29 9.34 11.16
CA SER A 245 -5.16 8.44 11.45
C SER A 245 -5.49 7.56 12.65
N GLY A 246 -5.11 6.29 12.59
CA GLY A 246 -5.28 5.32 13.69
C GLY A 246 -3.97 4.65 14.07
N GLN A 247 -3.97 3.97 15.21
CA GLN A 247 -2.84 3.13 15.61
C GLN A 247 -2.81 1.84 14.77
N PHE A 248 -1.60 1.39 14.45
CA PHE A 248 -1.39 0.15 13.72
C PHE A 248 -0.21 -0.63 14.33
N PRO A 249 -0.33 -1.96 14.50
CA PRO A 249 0.75 -2.77 15.05
C PRO A 249 2.10 -2.59 14.36
N GLY A 250 3.15 -2.39 15.15
CA GLY A 250 4.53 -2.29 14.64
C GLY A 250 4.89 -0.92 14.06
N ILE A 251 4.01 0.07 14.18
CA ILE A 251 4.30 1.47 13.84
C ILE A 251 4.02 2.33 15.07
N ASP A 252 5.03 3.06 15.54
CA ASP A 252 4.94 3.87 16.77
C ASP A 252 4.07 5.14 16.60
N ASP A 253 3.82 5.57 15.37
CA ASP A 253 3.00 6.74 15.04
C ASP A 253 1.62 6.32 14.51
N ASN A 254 0.67 7.27 14.51
CA ASN A 254 -0.61 7.03 13.87
C ASN A 254 -0.44 7.01 12.34
N VAL A 255 -1.15 6.09 11.70
CA VAL A 255 -1.12 5.88 10.26
C VAL A 255 -2.45 6.21 9.61
N PHE A 256 -2.35 6.65 8.36
CA PHE A 256 -3.45 6.72 7.42
C PHE A 256 -3.41 5.49 6.52
N ILE A 257 -4.58 4.91 6.23
CA ILE A 257 -4.70 3.80 5.26
C ILE A 257 -5.15 4.37 3.92
N GLY A 258 -4.44 4.01 2.85
CA GLY A 258 -4.85 4.33 1.49
C GLY A 258 -6.23 3.73 1.16
N LYS A 259 -7.16 4.57 0.73
CA LYS A 259 -8.40 4.18 0.07
C LYS A 259 -8.03 3.70 -1.34
N ASN A 260 -8.67 2.63 -1.79
CA ASN A 260 -8.38 1.93 -3.06
C ASN A 260 -7.22 0.92 -2.98
N GLY A 261 -7.04 0.28 -1.82
CA GLY A 261 -6.32 -0.98 -1.77
C GLY A 261 -6.96 -2.02 -2.70
N LYS A 262 -6.21 -3.04 -3.10
CA LYS A 262 -6.62 -4.07 -4.07
C LYS A 262 -7.09 -5.32 -3.35
N ILE A 263 -8.18 -5.93 -3.81
CA ILE A 263 -8.66 -7.23 -3.33
C ILE A 263 -8.41 -8.28 -4.41
N THR A 264 -7.74 -9.37 -4.04
CA THR A 264 -7.53 -10.54 -4.91
C THR A 264 -8.10 -11.82 -4.32
N LEU A 265 -8.50 -12.75 -5.17
CA LEU A 265 -8.88 -14.11 -4.78
C LEU A 265 -7.66 -15.02 -4.75
N LYS A 266 -7.40 -15.66 -3.61
CA LYS A 266 -6.33 -16.66 -3.48
C LYS A 266 -6.70 -17.92 -4.26
N GLY A 267 -5.81 -18.36 -5.16
CA GLY A 267 -5.91 -19.68 -5.82
C GLY A 267 -6.83 -19.75 -7.04
N ALA A 268 -7.21 -18.62 -7.64
CA ALA A 268 -8.07 -18.57 -8.82
C ALA A 268 -7.31 -18.92 -10.13
N GLY A 269 -6.82 -20.15 -10.28
CA GLY A 269 -6.55 -20.88 -11.54
C GLY A 269 -5.58 -20.33 -12.60
N PHE A 270 -5.42 -19.01 -12.79
CA PHE A 270 -4.58 -18.35 -13.80
C PHE A 270 -4.16 -16.94 -13.32
N GLY A 271 -3.59 -16.87 -12.12
CA GLY A 271 -3.19 -15.62 -11.45
C GLY A 271 -4.23 -15.12 -10.45
N ASP A 272 -3.79 -14.36 -9.46
CA ASP A 272 -4.65 -13.78 -8.43
C ASP A 272 -5.64 -12.80 -9.07
N ALA A 273 -6.89 -13.23 -9.23
CA ALA A 273 -7.93 -12.44 -9.88
C ALA A 273 -8.29 -11.24 -9.01
N VAL A 274 -8.24 -10.03 -9.59
CA VAL A 274 -8.59 -8.79 -8.88
C VAL A 274 -10.09 -8.64 -8.88
N ILE A 275 -10.69 -8.65 -7.69
CA ILE A 275 -12.15 -8.69 -7.52
C ILE A 275 -12.75 -7.41 -6.93
N GLY A 276 -11.92 -6.42 -6.63
CA GLY A 276 -12.42 -5.16 -6.09
C GLY A 276 -11.35 -4.33 -5.41
N THR A 277 -11.83 -3.33 -4.67
CA THR A 277 -11.00 -2.43 -3.87
C THR A 277 -11.38 -2.46 -2.41
N TRP A 278 -10.45 -2.08 -1.53
CA TRP A 278 -10.72 -1.92 -0.11
C TRP A 278 -10.18 -0.59 0.42
N GLY A 279 -10.65 -0.23 1.59
CA GLY A 279 -10.10 0.84 2.41
C GLY A 279 -10.48 0.61 3.86
N ALA A 280 -9.92 1.42 4.77
CA ALA A 280 -10.27 1.33 6.16
C ALA A 280 -10.24 2.70 6.84
N GLU A 281 -11.05 2.84 7.88
CA GLU A 281 -11.09 4.00 8.76
C GLU A 281 -10.86 3.51 10.19
N PRO A 282 -10.12 4.23 11.04
CA PRO A 282 -10.00 3.85 12.44
C PRO A 282 -11.37 3.93 13.13
N ILE A 283 -11.63 2.99 14.03
CA ILE A 283 -12.79 3.01 14.91
C ILE A 283 -12.44 3.91 16.08
N ASN A 284 -12.99 5.11 16.05
CA ASN A 284 -12.86 6.10 17.10
C ASN A 284 -14.24 6.42 17.69
N ASP A 285 -14.27 6.73 18.99
CA ASP A 285 -15.50 7.19 19.66
C ASP A 285 -15.70 8.70 19.51
N LYS A 286 -15.03 9.33 18.54
CA LYS A 286 -15.18 10.77 18.32
C LYS A 286 -16.58 11.03 17.76
N PRO A 287 -17.30 12.04 18.30
CA PRO A 287 -18.58 12.44 17.74
C PRO A 287 -18.37 12.87 16.27
N ALA A 288 -19.29 12.46 15.39
CA ALA A 288 -19.29 12.93 14.01
C ALA A 288 -19.38 14.47 14.03
N SER A 289 -18.32 15.15 13.59
CA SER A 289 -18.25 16.61 13.53
C SER A 289 -19.02 17.17 12.35
#